data_AF-A0A534E2C8-F1
#
_entry.id   AF-A0A534E2C8-F1
#
_cell.length_a   1.000
_cell.length_b   1.000
_cell.length_c   1.000
_cell.angle_alpha   90.00
_cell.angle_beta   90.00
_cell.angle_gamma   90.00
#
_symmetry.space_group_name_H-M   'P 1'
#
loop_
_entity.id
_entity.type
_entity.pdbx_description
1 polymer ?
#
loop_
_entity_poly.entity_id
_entity_poly.type
_entity_poly.pdbx_seq_one_letter_code
_entity_poly.pdbx_strand_id
1 'polypeptide(L)' 'MVAKRSNRALALLLALPSAAFALGLGDIRLLSPLNAPLDAEVELVDVAPDEVNTLQAQLASRETFARYGLEWPAY' A
#
# COMPACT_ATOMS: atom_id res chain seq x y z
N MET A 1 -18.56 20.18 41.72
CA MET A 1 -17.34 20.69 41.06
C MET A 1 -16.96 19.72 39.95
N VAL A 2 -17.26 20.04 38.69
CA VAL A 2 -16.84 19.22 37.54
C VAL A 2 -15.47 19.74 37.10
N ALA A 3 -14.43 18.95 37.34
CA ALA A 3 -13.09 19.29 36.91
C ALA A 3 -13.08 19.39 35.37
N LYS A 4 -12.91 20.62 34.86
CA LYS A 4 -12.74 20.91 33.44
C LYS A 4 -11.37 20.36 33.01
N ARG A 5 -11.29 19.05 32.79
CA ARG A 5 -10.07 18.33 32.42
C ARG A 5 -9.63 18.74 31.01
N SER A 6 -8.75 19.73 30.96
CA SER A 6 -7.61 19.85 30.04
C SER A 6 -7.80 19.33 28.61
N ASN A 7 -8.67 19.99 27.81
CA ASN A 7 -8.87 19.67 26.38
C ASN A 7 -7.65 20.00 25.48
N ARG A 8 -6.58 20.56 26.05
CA ARG A 8 -5.39 21.04 25.32
C ARG A 8 -4.52 19.90 24.77
N ALA A 9 -4.47 18.76 25.47
CA ALA A 9 -3.70 17.60 25.02
C ALA A 9 -4.31 16.98 23.75
N LEU A 10 -5.64 16.97 23.64
CA LEU A 10 -6.34 16.47 22.45
C LEU A 10 -6.13 17.38 21.24
N ALA A 11 -6.11 18.69 21.45
CA ALA A 11 -5.81 19.67 20.40
C ALA A 11 -4.36 19.55 19.88
N LEU A 12 -3.40 19.22 20.75
CA LEU A 12 -2.01 18.98 20.34
C LEU A 12 -1.87 17.71 19.49
N LEU A 13 -2.63 16.65 19.81
CA LEU A 13 -2.57 15.38 19.09
C LEU A 13 -3.13 15.49 17.67
N LEU A 14 -4.18 16.32 17.48
CA LEU A 14 -4.78 16.63 16.17
C LEU A 14 -3.90 17.56 15.31
N ALA A 15 -2.95 18.26 15.91
CA ALA A 15 -2.02 19.15 15.22
C ALA A 15 -0.77 18.43 14.69
N LEU A 16 -0.54 17.18 15.10
CA LEU A 16 0.54 16.36 14.56
C LEU A 16 0.10 15.82 13.19
N PRO A 17 0.88 16.04 12.12
CA PRO A 17 0.59 15.39 10.85
C PRO A 17 0.67 13.88 11.07
N SER A 18 -0.39 13.16 10.72
CA SER A 18 -0.32 11.71 10.61
C SER A 18 0.69 11.39 9.52
N ALA A 19 1.87 10.87 9.90
CA ALA A 19 2.83 10.37 8.94
C ALA A 19 2.22 9.17 8.21
N ALA A 20 1.70 9.41 7.01
CA ALA A 20 1.25 8.37 6.11
C ALA A 20 2.47 7.94 5.28
N PHE A 21 3.05 6.79 5.60
CA PHE A 21 4.04 6.14 4.76
C PHE A 21 3.30 5.48 3.60
N ALA A 22 3.12 6.24 2.52
CA ALA A 22 2.54 5.76 1.29
C ALA A 22 3.64 5.61 0.26
N LEU A 23 3.75 4.42 -0.32
CA LEU A 23 4.56 4.21 -1.51
C LEU A 23 3.80 4.75 -2.72
N GLY A 24 4.40 5.69 -3.44
CA GLY A 24 3.86 6.18 -4.71
C GLY A 24 4.08 5.15 -5.81
N LEU A 25 3.02 4.44 -6.21
CA LEU A 25 3.03 3.52 -7.35
C LEU A 25 2.40 4.19 -8.57
N GLY A 26 3.07 4.09 -9.71
CA GLY A 26 2.59 4.53 -11.02
C GLY A 26 1.84 3.44 -11.76
N ASP A 27 1.77 3.56 -13.08
CA ASP A 27 1.09 2.61 -13.95
C ASP A 27 1.79 1.25 -14.00
N ILE A 28 0.99 0.19 -14.21
CA ILE A 28 1.48 -1.15 -14.53
C ILE A 28 1.63 -1.30 -16.05
N ARG A 29 2.80 -1.76 -16.48
CA ARG A 29 3.11 -2.03 -17.88
C ARG A 29 3.28 -3.53 -18.08
N LEU A 30 2.39 -4.14 -18.87
CA LEU A 30 2.50 -5.54 -19.28
C LEU A 30 3.48 -5.67 -20.43
N LEU A 31 4.50 -6.50 -20.23
CA LEU A 31 5.49 -6.87 -21.23
C LEU A 31 5.17 -8.23 -21.86
N SER A 32 4.43 -9.08 -21.14
CA SER A 32 4.03 -10.41 -21.61
C SER A 32 2.91 -10.36 -22.66
N PRO A 33 2.98 -11.18 -23.73
CA PRO A 33 1.85 -11.38 -24.63
C PRO A 33 0.72 -12.18 -23.98
N LEU A 34 -0.45 -12.24 -24.63
CA LEU A 34 -1.58 -13.03 -24.14
C LEU A 34 -1.22 -14.51 -24.01
N ASN A 35 -1.69 -15.15 -22.93
CA ASN A 35 -1.44 -16.55 -22.58
C ASN A 35 0.04 -16.91 -22.31
N ALA A 36 0.89 -15.94 -21.98
CA ALA A 36 2.23 -16.17 -21.48
C ALA A 36 2.30 -15.96 -19.95
N PRO A 37 3.36 -16.44 -19.27
CA PRO A 37 3.63 -16.05 -17.89
C PRO A 37 3.63 -14.52 -17.72
N LEU A 38 3.11 -14.03 -16.59
CA LEU A 38 3.01 -12.61 -16.31
C LEU A 38 4.42 -11.99 -16.24
N ASP A 39 4.66 -11.02 -17.12
CA ASP A 39 5.84 -10.18 -17.10
C ASP A 39 5.36 -8.72 -17.12
N ALA A 40 5.67 -7.98 -16.05
CA ALA A 40 5.14 -6.65 -15.82
C ALA A 40 6.10 -5.78 -15.01
N GLU A 41 6.08 -4.49 -15.32
CA GLU A 41 6.79 -3.46 -14.58
C GLU A 41 5.79 -2.51 -13.91
N VAL A 42 6.10 -2.06 -12.70
CA VAL A 42 5.33 -1.05 -11.98
C VAL A 42 6.28 0.11 -11.66
N GLU A 43 5.92 1.32 -12.08
CA GLU A 43 6.72 2.51 -11.83
C GLU A 43 6.65 2.92 -10.34
N LEU A 44 7.79 3.31 -9.77
CA LEU A 44 7.86 3.90 -8.44
C LEU A 44 7.98 5.42 -8.58
N VAL A 45 6.92 6.13 -8.22
CA VAL A 45 6.80 7.59 -8.43
C VAL A 45 7.33 8.37 -7.23
N ASP A 46 7.09 7.87 -6.02
CA ASP A 46 7.53 8.51 -4.78
C ASP A 46 7.92 7.41 -3.78
N VAL A 47 9.23 7.19 -3.65
CA VAL A 47 9.82 6.15 -2.78
C VAL A 47 11.07 6.68 -2.12
N ALA A 48 11.19 6.50 -0.80
CA ALA A 48 12.43 6.84 -0.12
C ALA A 48 13.54 5.85 -0.51
N PRO A 49 14.81 6.28 -0.62
CA PRO A 49 15.92 5.39 -1.00
C PRO A 49 16.08 4.16 -0.11
N ASP A 50 15.72 4.28 1.16
CA ASP A 50 15.78 3.19 2.14
C ASP A 50 14.67 2.15 1.93
N GLU A 51 13.48 2.59 1.47
CA GLU A 51 12.33 1.72 1.24
C GLU A 51 12.54 0.80 0.04
N VAL A 52 13.25 1.25 -1.00
CA VAL A 52 13.50 0.47 -2.24
C VAL A 52 14.08 -0.91 -1.92
N ASN A 53 14.98 -1.01 -0.95
CA ASN A 53 15.63 -2.27 -0.58
C ASN A 53 14.69 -3.22 0.20
N THR A 54 13.56 -2.72 0.69
CA THR A 54 12.58 -3.49 1.49
C THR A 54 11.37 -3.94 0.67
N LEU A 55 11.19 -3.41 -0.55
CA LEU A 55 10.06 -3.73 -1.40
C LEU A 55 10.13 -5.16 -1.93
N GLN A 56 9.00 -5.86 -1.88
CA GLN A 56 8.84 -7.19 -2.46
C GLN A 56 7.53 -7.27 -3.24
N ALA A 57 7.60 -7.75 -4.47
CA ALA A 57 6.43 -8.06 -5.28
C ALA A 57 6.07 -9.54 -5.11
N GLN A 58 4.83 -9.83 -4.71
CA GLN A 58 4.34 -11.19 -4.54
C GLN A 58 2.86 -11.27 -4.94
N LEU A 59 2.41 -12.49 -5.25
CA LEU A 59 0.99 -12.75 -5.45
C LEU A 59 0.23 -12.47 -4.15
N ALA A 60 -0.94 -11.82 -4.27
CA ALA A 60 -1.80 -11.58 -3.12
C ALA A 60 -2.27 -12.90 -2.48
N SER A 61 -2.67 -12.85 -1.21
CA SER A 61 -3.16 -14.04 -0.51
C SER A 61 -4.46 -14.58 -1.12
N ARG A 62 -4.73 -15.87 -0.92
CA ARG A 62 -5.99 -16.52 -1.35
C ARG A 62 -7.24 -15.80 -0.83
N GLU A 63 -7.16 -15.25 0.38
CA GLU A 63 -8.25 -14.48 0.97
C GLU A 63 -8.51 -13.19 0.18
N THR A 64 -7.45 -12.49 -0.25
CA THR A 64 -7.58 -11.30 -1.09
C THR A 64 -8.24 -11.64 -2.43
N PHE A 65 -7.83 -12.74 -3.08
CA PHE A 65 -8.49 -13.22 -4.30
C PHE A 65 -9.99 -13.46 -4.08
N ALA A 66 -10.35 -14.20 -3.02
CA ALA A 66 -11.73 -14.48 -2.69
C ALA A 66 -12.55 -13.20 -2.40
N ARG A 67 -11.95 -12.23 -1.70
CA ARG A 67 -12.58 -10.93 -1.39
C ARG A 67 -12.93 -10.14 -2.66
N TYR A 68 -12.09 -10.22 -3.68
CA TYR A 68 -12.32 -9.56 -4.97
C TYR A 68 -13.05 -10.45 -5.99
N GLY A 69 -13.45 -11.67 -5.61
CA GLY A 69 -14.13 -12.60 -6.52
C GLY A 69 -13.25 -13.09 -7.67
N LEU A 70 -11.93 -13.03 -7.50
CA LEU A 70 -10.95 -13.47 -8.50
C LEU A 70 -10.65 -14.96 -8.33
N GLU A 71 -10.46 -15.66 -9.44
CA GLU A 71 -10.01 -17.04 -9.45
C GLU A 71 -8.54 -17.14 -9.01
N TRP A 72 -8.24 -18.15 -8.19
CA TRP A 72 -6.86 -18.42 -7.81
C TRP A 72 -6.12 -19.05 -9.01
N PRO A 73 -4.97 -18.50 -9.42
CA PRO A 73 -4.24 -19.06 -10.56
C PRO A 73 -3.73 -20.47 -10.24
N ALA A 74 -4.07 -21.44 -11.09
CA ALA A 74 -3.84 -22.86 -10.90
C ALA A 74 -2.64 -23.42 -11.70
N TYR A 75 -1.63 -22.58 -11.94
CA TYR A 75 -0.46 -22.95 -12.73
C TYR A 75 0.35 -24.11 -12.12
#